data_AF-A0A662DSL1-F1
#
_entry.id   AF-A0A662DSL1-F1
#
_cell.length_a   1.000
_cell.length_b   1.000
_cell.length_c   1.000
_cell.angle_alpha   90.00
_cell.angle_beta   90.00
_cell.angle_gamma   90.00
#
_symmetry.space_group_name_H-M   'P 1'
#
loop_
_entity.id
_entity.type
_entity.pdbx_description
1 polymer ?
#
loop_
_entity_poly.entity_id
_entity_poly.type
_entity_poly.pdbx_seq_one_letter_code
_entity_poly.pdbx_strand_id
1 'polypeptide(L)' 'LEIEEGPVVVKCRECGASSAVTVNRLLCEYCGDWRVTVTEGEELLLLSVEIETFNRE' A
#
# COMPACT_ATOMS: atom_id res chain seq x y z
N LEU A 1 12.50 11.58 -11.29
CA LEU A 1 11.55 11.18 -10.23
C LEU A 1 10.55 10.27 -10.88
N GLU A 2 10.52 9.02 -10.44
CA GLU A 2 9.57 8.01 -10.89
C GLU A 2 8.72 7.60 -9.70
N ILE A 3 7.44 7.30 -9.94
CA ILE A 3 6.48 6.90 -8.92
C ILE A 3 5.85 5.60 -9.39
N GLU A 4 5.93 4.58 -8.54
CA GLU A 4 5.29 3.29 -8.73
C GLU A 4 4.11 3.16 -7.77
N GLU A 5 2.96 2.72 -8.26
CA GLU A 5 1.77 2.50 -7.44
C GLU A 5 1.81 1.11 -6.81
N GLY A 6 1.77 1.06 -5.48
CA GLY A 6 1.57 -0.17 -4.72
C GLY A 6 0.08 -0.52 -4.58
N PRO A 7 -0.24 -1.78 -4.25
CA PRO A 7 -1.62 -2.17 -3.97
C PRO A 7 -2.12 -1.55 -2.66
N VAL A 8 -3.45 -1.37 -2.56
CA VAL A 8 -4.10 -1.16 -1.26
C VAL A 8 -4.53 -2.51 -0.72
N VAL A 9 -4.01 -2.90 0.44
CA VAL A 9 -4.37 -4.16 1.10
C VAL A 9 -5.15 -3.85 2.37
N VAL A 10 -6.25 -4.57 2.57
CA VAL A 10 -7.08 -4.43 3.77
C VAL A 10 -7.20 -5.75 4.52
N LYS A 11 -7.35 -5.67 5.84
CA LYS A 11 -7.71 -6.80 6.72
C LYS A 11 -9.14 -6.65 7.21
N CYS A 12 -9.97 -7.65 6.97
CA CYS A 12 -11.36 -7.67 7.40
C CYS A 12 -11.49 -7.88 8.91
N ARG A 13 -12.34 -7.09 9.58
CA ARG A 13 -12.62 -7.24 11.01
C ARG A 13 -13.66 -8.32 11.31
N GLU A 14 -14.42 -8.74 10.30
CA GLU A 14 -15.44 -9.79 10.44
C GLU A 14 -14.86 -11.19 10.18
N CYS A 15 -14.30 -11.43 8.99
CA CYS A 15 -13.78 -12.75 8.62
C CYS A 15 -12.26 -12.92 8.83
N GLY A 16 -11.54 -11.83 9.14
CA GLY A 16 -10.09 -11.87 9.38
C GLY A 16 -9.20 -11.97 8.13
N ALA A 17 -9.77 -12.17 6.95
CA ALA A 17 -9.02 -12.29 5.69
C ALA A 17 -8.35 -10.98 5.27
N SER A 18 -7.21 -11.09 4.60
CA SER A 18 -6.55 -9.96 3.92
C SER A 18 -6.76 -10.06 2.42
N SER A 19 -7.08 -8.94 1.77
CA SER A 19 -7.26 -8.87 0.31
C SER A 19 -6.74 -7.54 -0.24
N ALA A 20 -6.20 -7.58 -1.45
CA ALA A 20 -5.98 -6.37 -2.23
C ALA A 20 -7.34 -5.81 -2.68
N VAL A 21 -7.48 -4.49 -2.71
CA VAL A 21 -8.73 -3.82 -3.07
C VAL A 21 -8.45 -2.59 -3.92
N THR A 22 -9.47 -2.10 -4.62
CA THR A 22 -9.39 -0.84 -5.35
C THR A 22 -9.61 0.35 -4.43
N VAL A 23 -8.92 1.46 -4.70
CA VAL A 23 -9.12 2.74 -4.01
C VAL A 23 -10.60 3.15 -4.04
N ASN A 24 -11.10 3.72 -2.95
CA ASN A 24 -12.50 4.12 -2.74
C ASN A 24 -13.52 2.97 -2.70
N ARG A 25 -13.08 1.71 -2.73
CA ARG A 25 -13.94 0.52 -2.55
C ARG A 25 -13.27 -0.49 -1.61
N LEU A 26 -13.15 -0.11 -0.35
CA LEU A 26 -12.50 -0.89 0.71
C LEU A 26 -13.42 -1.98 1.27
N LEU A 27 -13.82 -2.92 0.43
CA LEU A 27 -14.65 -4.08 0.81
C LEU A 27 -13.78 -5.34 0.87
N CYS A 28 -14.03 -6.20 1.86
CA CYS A 28 -13.40 -7.51 1.88
C CYS A 28 -13.86 -8.35 0.68
N GLU A 29 -12.94 -8.86 -0.13
CA GLU A 29 -13.28 -9.68 -1.30
C GLU A 29 -13.92 -11.03 -0.94
N TYR A 30 -13.69 -11.51 0.28
CA TYR A 30 -14.15 -12.83 0.72
C TYR A 30 -15.57 -12.82 1.28
N CYS A 31 -15.96 -11.79 2.03
CA CYS A 31 -17.28 -11.72 2.68
C CYS A 31 -18.11 -10.48 2.32
N GLY A 32 -17.53 -9.49 1.63
CA GLY A 32 -18.21 -8.26 1.25
C GLY A 32 -18.39 -7.22 2.37
N ASP A 33 -17.92 -7.49 3.59
CA ASP A 33 -17.99 -6.53 4.70
C ASP A 33 -17.09 -5.31 4.45
N TRP A 34 -17.57 -4.12 4.82
CA TRP A 34 -16.89 -2.84 4.70
C TRP A 34 -16.03 -2.49 5.92
N ARG A 35 -16.22 -3.18 7.05
CA ARG A 35 -15.45 -2.98 8.28
C ARG A 35 -14.08 -3.63 8.14
N VAL A 36 -13.21 -2.94 7.42
CA VAL A 36 -11.82 -3.35 7.18
C VAL A 36 -10.85 -2.35 7.79
N THR A 37 -9.60 -2.75 7.97
CA THR A 37 -8.48 -1.84 8.29
C THR A 37 -7.50 -1.89 7.12
N VAL A 38 -7.07 -0.74 6.60
CA VAL A 38 -6.00 -0.68 5.60
C VAL A 38 -4.69 -1.06 6.27
N THR A 39 -3.94 -1.98 5.65
CA THR A 39 -2.66 -2.48 6.17
C THR A 39 -1.49 -2.18 5.26
N GLU A 40 -1.74 -1.87 3.98
CA GLU A 40 -0.76 -1.42 2.98
C GLU A 40 -1.44 -0.43 2.02
N GLY A 41 -0.66 0.51 1.48
CA GLY A 41 -1.10 1.50 0.49
C GLY A 41 -1.44 2.89 1.04
N GLU A 42 -1.16 3.17 2.32
CA GLU A 42 -1.26 4.53 2.91
C GLU A 42 0.10 5.23 3.00
N GLU A 43 1.17 4.49 2.73
CA GLU A 43 2.55 4.88 2.80
C GLU A 43 3.10 5.38 1.46
N LEU A 44 4.01 6.35 1.51
CA LEU A 44 4.89 6.69 0.39
C LEU A 44 6.30 6.23 0.76
N LEU A 45 6.76 5.19 0.07
CA LEU A 45 8.07 4.59 0.32
C LEU A 45 9.10 5.13 -0.68
N LEU A 46 10.28 5.50 -0.17
CA LEU A 46 11.42 5.84 -1.01
C LEU A 46 12.09 4.55 -1.48
N LEU A 47 11.82 4.16 -2.72
CA LEU A 47 12.34 2.90 -3.28
C LEU A 47 13.82 2.99 -3.66
N SER A 48 14.24 4.10 -4.28
CA SER A 48 15.62 4.30 -4.71
C SER A 48 16.03 5.77 -4.74
N VAL A 49 17.31 6.03 -4.50
CA VAL A 49 17.94 7.35 -4.66
C VAL A 49 19.30 7.17 -5.32
N GLU A 50 19.53 7.93 -6.38
CA GLU A 50 20.86 8.07 -6.98
C GLU A 50 21.56 9.30 -6.38
N ILE A 51 22.79 9.10 -5.92
CA ILE A 51 23.59 10.15 -5.28
C ILE A 51 24.93 10.22 -5.99
N GLU A 52 25.27 11.39 -6.52
CA GLU A 52 26.61 11.69 -6.99
C GLU A 52 27.43 12.33 -5.86
N THR A 53 28.65 11.82 -5.63
CA THR A 53 29.59 12.39 -4.67
C THR A 53 30.72 13.09 -5.39
N PHE A 54 31.07 14.30 -4.96
CA PHE A 54 32.24 15.01 -5.45
C PHE A 54 33.35 14.91 -4.41
N ASN A 55 34.41 14.17 -4.76
CA ASN A 55 35.62 14.15 -3.94
C ASN A 55 36.48 15.36 -4.32
N ARG A 56 36.72 16.26 -3.37
CA ARG A 56 37.63 17.40 -3.52
C ARG A 56 38.95 17.04 -2.85
N GLU A 57 39.95 16.71 -3.67
CA GLU A 57 41.36 16.75 -3.27
C GLU A 57 41.87 18.19 -3.23
#